data_AF-A0A2J4XXR3-F1
#
_entry.id   AF-A0A2J4XXR3-F1
#
_cell.length_a   1.000
_cell.length_b   1.000
_cell.length_c   1.000
_cell.angle_alpha   90.00
_cell.angle_beta   90.00
_cell.angle_gamma   90.00
#
_symmetry.space_group_name_H-M   'P 1'
#
loop_
_entity.id
_entity.type
_entity.pdbx_description
1 polymer ?
#
loop_
_entity_poly.entity_id
_entity_poly.type
_entity_poly.pdbx_seq_one_letter_code
_entity_poly.pdbx_strand_id
1 'polypeptide(L)'
;MTNPLLMPFSLPPFSAIKPEHVVPAVTKALDDCRAAVERAVAQGAPYTWENLCQPLAEVDDVLGRIFSPVSHLNSVKNSPELREAYEQTLPLLSEYSTWVGQHEGLYKA
;
A
#
# COMPACT_ATOMS: atom_id res chain seq x y z
N MET A 1 -15.07 11.30 8.44
CA MET A 1 -15.53 9.90 8.40
C MET A 1 -14.31 8.99 8.51
N THR A 2 -14.40 7.89 9.25
CA THR A 2 -13.27 6.97 9.50
C THR A 2 -13.16 5.94 8.38
N ASN A 3 -11.99 5.79 7.75
CA ASN A 3 -11.75 4.74 6.75
C ASN A 3 -11.31 3.44 7.45
N PRO A 4 -12.11 2.35 7.40
CA PRO A 4 -11.80 1.12 8.12
C PRO A 4 -10.54 0.39 7.63
N LEU A 5 -10.11 0.64 6.37
CA LEU A 5 -8.87 0.08 5.84
C LEU A 5 -7.63 0.71 6.46
N LEU A 6 -7.73 1.96 6.94
CA LEU A 6 -6.62 2.70 7.57
C LEU A 6 -6.55 2.51 9.09
N MET A 7 -7.47 1.73 9.68
CA MET A 7 -7.48 1.45 11.10
C MET A 7 -6.78 0.12 11.40
N PRO A 8 -6.16 -0.06 12.57
CA PRO A 8 -5.65 -1.37 12.99
C PRO A 8 -6.77 -2.40 13.10
N PHE A 9 -6.56 -3.60 12.57
CA PHE A 9 -7.48 -4.73 12.68
C PHE A 9 -6.72 -6.06 12.78
N SER A 10 -7.22 -7.03 13.53
CA SER A 10 -6.65 -8.39 13.55
C SER A 10 -7.11 -9.22 12.36
N LEU A 11 -8.37 -9.04 11.94
CA LEU A 11 -8.97 -9.63 10.76
C LEU A 11 -9.55 -8.53 9.87
N PRO A 12 -9.53 -8.67 8.54
CA PRO A 12 -10.07 -7.65 7.65
C PRO A 12 -11.54 -7.31 7.96
N PRO A 13 -11.90 -6.02 8.12
CA PRO A 13 -13.25 -5.60 8.47
C PRO A 13 -14.20 -5.62 7.25
N PHE A 14 -14.36 -6.78 6.61
CA PHE A 14 -15.06 -6.93 5.33
C PHE A 14 -16.47 -6.32 5.27
N SER A 15 -17.22 -6.35 6.37
CA SER A 15 -18.56 -5.77 6.46
C SER A 15 -18.59 -4.24 6.46
N ALA A 16 -17.47 -3.59 6.80
CA ALA A 16 -17.35 -2.13 6.87
C ALA A 16 -16.67 -1.53 5.64
N ILE A 17 -16.00 -2.33 4.81
CA ILE A 17 -15.36 -1.86 3.57
C ILE A 17 -16.46 -1.45 2.58
N LYS A 18 -16.30 -0.26 2.01
CA LYS A 18 -17.18 0.30 0.99
C LYS A 18 -16.33 0.81 -0.18
N PRO A 19 -16.89 0.92 -1.41
CA PRO A 19 -16.14 1.40 -2.57
C PRO A 19 -15.42 2.73 -2.34
N GLU A 20 -16.06 3.69 -1.67
CA GLU A 20 -15.50 5.02 -1.39
C GLU A 20 -14.27 5.00 -0.45
N HIS A 21 -14.02 3.88 0.23
CA HIS A 21 -12.84 3.71 1.09
C HIS A 21 -11.59 3.28 0.32
N VAL A 22 -11.76 2.65 -0.85
CA VAL A 22 -10.70 1.90 -1.54
C VAL A 22 -9.59 2.83 -2.03
N VAL A 23 -9.92 3.76 -2.93
CA VAL A 23 -8.92 4.63 -3.55
C VAL A 23 -8.19 5.48 -2.51
N PRO A 24 -8.87 6.17 -1.56
CA PRO A 24 -8.17 6.95 -0.54
C PRO A 24 -7.24 6.12 0.35
N ALA A 25 -7.61 4.88 0.68
CA ALA A 25 -6.77 4.01 1.50
C ALA A 25 -5.51 3.56 0.75
N VAL A 26 -5.67 3.13 -0.50
CA VAL A 26 -4.55 2.68 -1.34
C VAL A 26 -3.61 3.85 -1.65
N THR A 27 -4.13 5.02 -2.03
CA THR A 27 -3.29 6.21 -2.27
C THR A 27 -2.46 6.56 -1.04
N LYS A 28 -3.10 6.63 0.15
CA LYS A 28 -2.39 6.92 1.40
C LYS A 28 -1.28 5.90 1.71
N ALA A 29 -1.56 4.61 1.48
CA ALA A 29 -0.57 3.55 1.70
C ALA A 29 0.62 3.67 0.74
N LEU A 30 0.37 3.96 -0.54
CA LEU A 30 1.43 4.17 -1.53
C LEU A 30 2.28 5.41 -1.19
N ASP A 31 1.66 6.50 -0.74
CA ASP A 31 2.39 7.69 -0.28
C ASP A 31 3.28 7.38 0.93
N ASP A 32 2.78 6.57 1.87
CA ASP A 32 3.57 6.13 3.04
C ASP A 32 4.75 5.25 2.64
N CYS A 33 4.55 4.33 1.69
CA CYS A 33 5.60 3.51 1.11
C CYS A 33 6.69 4.36 0.44
N ARG A 34 6.29 5.32 -0.42
CA ARG A 34 7.23 6.26 -1.06
C ARG A 34 8.03 7.04 -0.02
N ALA A 35 7.34 7.59 0.98
CA ALA A 35 7.98 8.35 2.02
C ALA A 35 8.95 7.50 2.87
N ALA A 36 8.66 6.21 3.07
CA ALA A 36 9.58 5.30 3.75
C ALA A 36 10.84 4.99 2.93
N VAL A 37 10.70 4.76 1.62
CA VAL A 37 11.84 4.59 0.71
C VAL A 37 12.75 5.81 0.74
N GLU A 38 12.18 7.00 0.57
CA GLU A 38 12.95 8.26 0.60
C GLU A 38 13.65 8.46 1.95
N ARG A 39 12.95 8.20 3.06
CA ARG A 39 13.55 8.30 4.41
C ARG A 39 14.67 7.29 4.63
N ALA A 40 14.52 6.05 4.17
CA ALA A 40 15.53 5.00 4.35
C ALA A 40 16.80 5.34 3.56
N VAL A 41 16.65 5.72 2.30
CA VAL A 41 17.78 6.07 1.42
C VAL A 41 18.48 7.37 1.90
N ALA A 42 17.73 8.35 2.41
CA ALA A 42 18.31 9.60 2.89
C ALA A 42 19.19 9.45 4.14
N GLN A 43 19.12 8.34 4.87
CA GLN A 43 19.99 8.09 6.03
C GLN A 43 21.45 7.90 5.62
N GLY A 44 21.70 7.42 4.40
CA GLY A 44 23.04 7.10 3.91
C GLY A 44 23.67 5.88 4.58
N ALA A 45 24.79 5.42 4.02
CA ALA A 45 25.49 4.24 4.52
C ALA A 45 26.07 4.47 5.94
N PRO A 46 26.22 3.40 6.76
CA PRO A 46 25.97 2.00 6.42
C PRO A 46 24.49 1.61 6.49
N TYR A 47 24.03 0.90 5.46
CA TYR A 47 22.70 0.28 5.48
C TYR A 47 22.75 -1.06 6.20
N THR A 48 21.73 -1.30 7.03
CA THR A 48 21.52 -2.52 7.79
C THR A 48 20.10 -3.01 7.58
N TRP A 49 19.81 -4.21 8.06
CA TRP A 49 18.46 -4.73 8.05
C TRP A 49 17.47 -3.79 8.73
N GLU A 50 17.84 -3.24 9.89
CA GLU A 50 16.99 -2.42 10.75
C GLU A 50 16.69 -1.05 10.15
N ASN A 51 17.63 -0.48 9.38
CA ASN A 51 17.49 0.89 8.85
C ASN A 51 17.04 0.95 7.38
N LEU A 52 17.10 -0.18 6.66
CA LEU A 52 16.68 -0.30 5.26
C LEU A 52 15.57 -1.34 5.08
N CYS A 53 15.85 -2.62 5.28
CA CYS A 53 14.92 -3.69 4.91
C CYS A 53 13.66 -3.73 5.78
N GLN A 54 13.82 -3.63 7.10
CA GLN A 54 12.73 -3.69 8.06
C GLN A 54 11.68 -2.58 7.85
N PRO A 55 12.04 -1.27 7.84
CA PRO A 55 11.04 -0.22 7.68
C PRO A 55 10.33 -0.28 6.33
N LEU A 56 10.98 -0.79 5.27
CA LEU A 56 10.36 -1.00 3.96
C LEU A 56 9.39 -2.18 3.97
N ALA A 57 9.76 -3.30 4.61
CA ALA A 57 8.87 -4.44 4.76
C ALA A 57 7.62 -4.10 5.60
N GLU A 58 7.77 -3.27 6.64
CA GLU A 58 6.66 -2.85 7.51
C GLU A 58 5.62 -2.01 6.74
N VAL A 59 6.04 -1.07 5.90
CA VAL A 59 5.09 -0.27 5.09
C VAL A 59 4.50 -1.07 3.93
N ASP A 60 5.24 -2.00 3.35
CA ASP A 60 4.72 -2.89 2.30
C ASP A 60 3.66 -3.86 2.86
N ASP A 61 3.87 -4.37 4.09
CA ASP A 61 2.85 -5.15 4.80
C ASP A 61 1.58 -4.33 5.04
N VAL A 62 1.70 -3.05 5.42
CA VAL A 62 0.53 -2.14 5.56
C VAL A 62 -0.22 -1.99 4.24
N LEU A 63 0.48 -1.76 3.12
CA LEU A 63 -0.13 -1.72 1.80
C LEU A 63 -0.84 -3.04 1.46
N GLY A 64 -0.20 -4.18 1.72
CA GLY A 64 -0.76 -5.51 1.53
C GLY A 64 -2.02 -5.75 2.37
N ARG A 65 -2.01 -5.35 3.64
CA ARG A 65 -3.15 -5.44 4.57
C ARG A 65 -4.34 -4.58 4.12
N ILE A 66 -4.09 -3.46 3.43
CA ILE A 66 -5.12 -2.60 2.86
C ILE A 66 -5.66 -3.18 1.56
N PHE A 67 -4.80 -3.59 0.64
CA PHE A 67 -5.21 -3.98 -0.71
C PHE A 67 -5.73 -5.42 -0.81
N SER A 68 -5.21 -6.34 0.01
CA SER A 68 -5.64 -7.75 -0.02
C SER A 68 -7.16 -7.92 0.23
N PRO A 69 -7.78 -7.25 1.23
CA PRO A 69 -9.24 -7.30 1.41
C PRO A 69 -10.02 -6.73 0.23
N VAL A 70 -9.52 -5.66 -0.41
CA VAL A 70 -10.15 -5.04 -1.59
C VAL A 70 -10.11 -6.00 -2.77
N SER A 71 -8.94 -6.59 -3.07
CA SER A 71 -8.76 -7.57 -4.13
C SER A 71 -9.64 -8.81 -3.90
N HIS A 72 -9.70 -9.30 -2.66
CA HIS A 72 -10.58 -10.40 -2.28
C HIS A 72 -12.05 -10.08 -2.54
N LEU A 73 -12.55 -8.93 -2.07
CA LEU A 73 -13.93 -8.51 -2.31
C LEU A 73 -14.23 -8.34 -3.81
N ASN A 74 -13.29 -7.80 -4.58
CA ASN A 74 -13.43 -7.72 -6.03
C ASN A 74 -13.59 -9.11 -6.68
N SER A 75 -12.96 -10.16 -6.11
CA SER A 75 -13.05 -11.53 -6.59
C SER A 75 -14.32 -12.27 -6.13
N VAL A 76 -14.74 -12.12 -4.87
CA VAL A 76 -15.82 -12.95 -4.28
C VAL A 76 -17.14 -12.22 -4.05
N LYS A 77 -17.14 -10.89 -4.09
CA LYS A 77 -18.30 -10.03 -3.80
C LYS A 77 -18.30 -8.77 -4.67
N ASN A 78 -18.12 -8.98 -5.96
CA ASN A 78 -17.99 -7.91 -6.95
C ASN A 78 -19.30 -7.10 -7.10
N SER A 79 -19.17 -5.78 -7.30
CA SER A 79 -20.25 -4.89 -7.77
C SER A 79 -19.66 -3.87 -8.76
N PRO A 80 -20.49 -3.18 -9.58
CA PRO A 80 -20.00 -2.14 -10.48
C PRO A 80 -19.17 -1.07 -9.76
N GLU A 81 -19.64 -0.59 -8.61
CA GLU A 81 -18.99 0.47 -7.83
C GLU A 81 -17.67 -0.02 -7.19
N LEU A 82 -17.66 -1.26 -6.68
CA LEU A 82 -16.45 -1.85 -6.13
C LEU A 82 -15.41 -2.12 -7.24
N ARG A 83 -15.85 -2.59 -8.41
CA ARG A 83 -14.98 -2.83 -9.56
C ARG A 83 -14.36 -1.54 -10.04
N GLU A 84 -15.14 -0.47 -10.18
CA GLU A 84 -14.64 0.84 -10.56
C GLU A 84 -13.57 1.34 -9.57
N ALA A 85 -13.86 1.25 -8.27
CA ALA A 85 -12.90 1.64 -7.24
C ALA A 85 -11.62 0.78 -7.25
N TYR A 86 -11.74 -0.53 -7.49
CA TYR A 86 -10.61 -1.44 -7.65
C TYR A 86 -9.78 -1.10 -8.90
N GLU A 87 -10.42 -0.90 -10.06
CA GLU A 87 -9.75 -0.58 -11.33
C GLU A 87 -8.97 0.75 -11.25
N GLN A 88 -9.49 1.74 -10.52
CA GLN A 88 -8.77 3.00 -10.26
C GLN A 88 -7.47 2.81 -9.46
N THR A 89 -7.34 1.74 -8.67
CA THR A 89 -6.10 1.46 -7.91
C THR A 89 -5.01 0.75 -8.72
N LEU A 90 -5.38 0.02 -9.78
CA LEU A 90 -4.43 -0.74 -10.61
C LEU A 90 -3.33 0.13 -11.26
N PRO A 91 -3.62 1.28 -11.88
CA PRO A 91 -2.56 2.13 -12.43
C PRO A 91 -1.67 2.71 -11.32
N LEU A 92 -2.23 3.06 -10.15
CA LEU A 92 -1.46 3.58 -9.01
C LEU A 92 -0.45 2.54 -8.48
N LEU A 93 -0.91 1.29 -8.33
CA LEU A 93 -0.07 0.16 -7.91
C LEU A 93 1.02 -0.14 -8.94
N SER A 94 0.67 -0.10 -10.24
CA SER A 94 1.61 -0.34 -11.33
C SER A 94 2.70 0.75 -11.40
N GLU A 95 2.30 2.01 -11.23
CA GLU A 95 3.23 3.15 -11.16
C GLU A 95 4.16 3.03 -9.95
N TYR A 96 3.62 2.73 -8.77
CA TYR A 96 4.43 2.49 -7.57
C TYR A 96 5.42 1.34 -7.74
N SER A 97 4.98 0.20 -8.26
CA SER A 97 5.83 -0.96 -8.53
C SER A 97 6.99 -0.62 -9.49
N THR A 98 6.70 0.13 -10.55
CA THR A 98 7.74 0.61 -11.48
C THR A 98 8.70 1.56 -10.77
N TRP A 99 8.18 2.53 -10.03
CA TRP A 99 8.99 3.52 -9.32
C TRP A 99 9.93 2.87 -8.30
N VAL A 100 9.43 1.95 -7.45
CA VAL A 100 10.26 1.29 -6.43
C VAL A 100 11.27 0.34 -7.08
N GLY A 101 10.87 -0.41 -8.12
CA GLY A 101 11.75 -1.31 -8.85
C GLY A 101 12.86 -0.60 -9.65
N GLN A 102 12.68 0.69 -9.95
CA GLN A 102 13.66 1.52 -10.67
C GLN A 102 14.30 2.60 -9.78
N HIS A 103 14.09 2.56 -8.47
CA HIS A 103 14.60 3.58 -7.57
C HIS A 103 16.12 3.45 -7.37
N GLU A 104 16.90 4.30 -8.03
CA GLU A 104 18.37 4.22 -8.04
C GLU A 104 18.99 4.28 -6.63
N GLY A 105 18.45 5.13 -5.75
CA GLY A 105 18.94 5.24 -4.38
C GLY A 105 18.69 3.98 -3.56
N LEU A 106 17.60 3.26 -3.85
CA LEU A 106 17.28 2.01 -3.16
C LEU A 106 18.13 0.86 -3.69
N TYR A 107 18.41 0.84 -5.00
CA TYR A 107 19.31 -0.14 -5.61
C TYR A 107 20.76 -0.02 -5.12
N LYS A 108 21.21 1.20 -4.80
CA LYS A 108 22.56 1.47 -4.29
C LYS A 108 22.70 1.30 -2.77
N ALA A 109 21.58 1.24 -2.05
CA ALA A 109 21.55 1.07 -0.60
C ALA A 109 21.77 -0.39 -0.22
#